data_AF-A0A9W8P3F7-F1
#
_entry.id   AF-A0A9W8P3F7-F1
#
_cell.length_a   1.000
_cell.length_b   1.000
_cell.length_c   1.000
_cell.angle_alpha   90.00
_cell.angle_beta   90.00
_cell.angle_gamma   90.00
#
_symmetry.space_group_name_H-M   'P 1'
#
loop_
_entity.id
_entity.type
_entity.pdbx_description
1 polymer ?
#
loop_
_entity_poly.entity_id
_entity_poly.type
_entity_poly.pdbx_seq_one_letter_code
_entity_poly.pdbx_strand_id
1 'polypeptide(L)'
;MHPPSYYQRAPGDVPSAVRNLLLSMKQLQEALKHWSVGRVTEAQVSDVYVQIGTDFNATLHAFTYHKIDLSDLHSIPKDLRAVLEQCLGEDPSPQVLAIFMPQVRQVLHRLLRGLQSRQDAWRAVGGQMPMIPIDPR
;
A
#
# COMPACT_ATOMS: atom_id res chain seq x y z
N MET A 1 6.61 37.93 -14.61
CA MET A 1 5.49 36.98 -14.80
C MET A 1 6.09 35.58 -14.83
N HIS A 2 6.08 34.89 -13.69
CA HIS A 2 6.61 33.52 -13.60
C HIS A 2 5.46 32.54 -13.84
N PRO A 3 5.62 31.49 -14.67
CA PRO A 3 4.63 30.44 -14.73
C PRO A 3 4.58 29.70 -13.38
N PRO A 4 3.40 29.24 -12.92
CA PRO A 4 3.34 28.36 -11.77
C PRO A 4 4.08 27.08 -12.11
N SER A 5 5.08 26.74 -11.29
CA SER A 5 5.71 25.44 -11.31
C SER A 5 4.67 24.42 -10.86
N TYR A 6 3.91 23.89 -11.82
CA TYR A 6 3.32 22.57 -11.65
C TYR A 6 4.52 21.63 -11.48
N TYR A 7 4.90 21.35 -10.23
CA TYR A 7 5.55 20.09 -9.90
C TYR A 7 4.54 19.00 -10.25
N GLN A 8 4.38 18.78 -11.55
CA GLN A 8 3.70 17.66 -12.12
C GLN A 8 4.54 16.49 -11.66
N ARG A 9 4.06 15.82 -10.60
CA ARG A 9 4.58 14.53 -10.15
C ARG A 9 4.89 13.76 -11.42
N ALA A 10 6.17 13.57 -11.71
CA ALA A 10 6.56 13.08 -13.02
C ALA A 10 5.80 11.77 -13.27
N PRO A 11 4.96 11.68 -14.32
CA PRO A 11 4.31 10.42 -14.64
C PRO A 11 5.44 9.40 -14.86
N GLY A 12 5.54 8.41 -13.97
CA GLY A 12 6.65 7.45 -13.97
C GLY A 12 7.63 7.50 -12.78
N ASP A 13 7.42 8.33 -11.74
CA ASP A 13 8.25 8.27 -10.52
C ASP A 13 7.91 7.05 -9.65
N VAL A 14 8.42 5.88 -10.07
CA VAL A 14 8.26 4.59 -9.40
C VAL A 14 8.80 4.62 -7.95
N PRO A 15 10.01 5.13 -7.66
CA PRO A 15 10.54 5.25 -6.29
C PRO A 15 9.58 5.95 -5.32
N SER A 16 9.08 7.13 -5.69
CA SER A 16 8.19 7.88 -4.81
C SER A 16 6.84 7.20 -4.65
N ALA A 17 6.27 6.65 -5.72
CA ALA A 17 4.99 5.95 -5.67
C ALA A 17 5.06 4.73 -4.74
N VAL A 18 6.09 3.90 -4.91
CA VAL A 18 6.34 2.73 -4.06
C VAL A 18 6.58 3.15 -2.61
N ARG A 19 7.38 4.19 -2.36
CA ARG A 19 7.62 4.69 -0.99
C ARG A 19 6.32 5.10 -0.31
N ASN A 20 5.45 5.85 -1.00
CA ASN A 20 4.18 6.29 -0.42
C ASN A 20 3.27 5.11 -0.12
N LEU A 21 3.19 4.13 -1.04
CA LEU A 21 2.43 2.91 -0.83
C LEU A 21 2.92 2.11 0.39
N LEU A 22 4.25 1.96 0.56
CA LEU A 22 4.84 1.32 1.74
C LEU A 22 4.49 2.05 3.04
N LEU A 23 4.52 3.39 3.03
CA LEU A 23 4.16 4.22 4.18
C LEU A 23 2.69 4.05 4.55
N SER A 24 1.78 4.14 3.58
CA SER A 24 0.34 3.99 3.78
C SER A 24 -0.01 2.58 4.29
N MET A 25 0.68 1.54 3.81
CA MET A 25 0.54 0.18 4.35
C MET A 25 0.97 0.08 5.82
N LYS A 26 2.08 0.72 6.20
CA LYS A 26 2.53 0.75 7.60
C LYS A 26 1.52 1.51 8.47
N GLN A 27 0.99 2.62 7.97
CA GLN A 27 -0.05 3.40 8.66
C GLN A 27 -1.31 2.57 8.88
N LEU A 28 -1.72 1.73 7.93
CA LEU A 28 -2.88 0.84 8.12
C LEU A 28 -2.67 -0.15 9.26
N GLN A 29 -1.49 -0.80 9.32
CA GLN A 29 -1.20 -1.72 10.42
C GLN A 29 -1.24 -1.01 11.78
N GLU A 30 -0.76 0.22 11.85
CA GLU A 30 -0.80 1.00 13.09
C GLU A 30 -2.21 1.48 13.44
N ALA A 31 -2.98 1.92 12.44
CA ALA A 31 -4.37 2.30 12.60
C ALA A 31 -5.20 1.12 13.12
N LEU A 32 -5.00 -0.09 12.60
CA LEU A 32 -5.66 -1.31 13.08
C LEU A 32 -5.31 -1.63 14.55
N LYS A 33 -4.04 -1.48 14.95
CA LYS A 33 -3.62 -1.65 16.35
C LYS A 33 -4.30 -0.62 17.25
N HIS A 34 -4.33 0.65 16.85
CA HIS A 34 -5.01 1.69 17.59
C HIS A 34 -6.53 1.47 17.65
N TRP A 35 -7.13 0.99 16.57
CA TRP A 35 -8.55 0.68 16.51
C TRP A 35 -8.91 -0.42 17.51
N SER A 36 -8.08 -1.47 17.60
CA SER A 36 -8.29 -2.59 18.53
C SER A 36 -8.28 -2.21 20.01
N VAL A 37 -7.78 -1.02 20.36
CA VAL A 37 -7.77 -0.47 21.72
C VAL A 37 -8.62 0.80 21.85
N GLY A 38 -9.50 1.06 20.88
CA GLY A 38 -10.43 2.19 20.89
C GLY A 38 -9.79 3.57 20.72
N ARG A 39 -8.54 3.65 20.24
CA ARG A 39 -7.83 4.94 20.04
C ARG A 39 -8.15 5.63 18.73
N VAL A 40 -8.55 4.87 17.71
CA VAL A 40 -9.02 5.41 16.42
C VAL A 40 -10.32 4.73 16.02
N THR A 41 -11.12 5.40 15.21
CA THR A 41 -12.42 4.90 14.76
C THR A 41 -12.28 4.05 13.49
N GLU A 42 -13.30 3.24 13.19
CA GLU A 42 -13.43 2.53 11.90
C GLU A 42 -13.24 3.49 10.71
N ALA A 43 -13.84 4.67 10.77
CA ALA A 43 -13.73 5.69 9.72
C ALA A 43 -12.27 6.10 9.48
N GLN A 44 -11.49 6.30 10.54
CA GLN A 44 -10.07 6.64 10.42
C GLN A 44 -9.24 5.49 9.82
N VAL A 45 -9.57 4.23 10.13
CA VAL A 45 -8.94 3.07 9.47
C VAL A 45 -9.30 3.02 7.98
N SER A 46 -10.57 3.30 7.66
CA SER A 46 -11.09 3.33 6.29
C SER A 46 -10.44 4.44 5.46
N ASP A 47 -10.19 5.61 6.04
CA ASP A 47 -9.47 6.71 5.39
C ASP A 47 -8.06 6.29 4.96
N VAL A 48 -7.35 5.56 5.83
CA VAL A 48 -6.02 5.01 5.49
C VAL A 48 -6.11 3.98 4.36
N TYR A 49 -7.15 3.14 4.36
CA TYR A 49 -7.39 2.22 3.24
C TYR A 49 -7.65 2.96 1.91
N VAL A 50 -8.41 4.05 1.91
CA VAL A 50 -8.62 4.89 0.72
C VAL A 50 -7.30 5.48 0.23
N GLN A 51 -6.44 5.93 1.16
CA GLN A 51 -5.10 6.41 0.83
C GLN A 51 -4.23 5.31 0.19
N ILE A 52 -4.27 4.08 0.71
CA ILE A 52 -3.60 2.92 0.09
C ILE A 52 -4.09 2.70 -1.34
N GLY A 53 -5.41 2.75 -1.59
CA GLY A 53 -5.95 2.63 -2.94
C GLY A 53 -5.41 3.70 -3.89
N THR A 54 -5.28 4.94 -3.40
CA THR A 54 -4.72 6.06 -4.15
C THR A 54 -3.23 5.86 -4.47
N ASP A 55 -2.43 5.47 -3.48
CA ASP A 55 -1.00 5.21 -3.66
C ASP A 55 -0.74 3.97 -4.53
N PHE A 56 -1.62 2.98 -4.44
CA PHE A 56 -1.57 1.78 -5.27
C PHE A 56 -1.84 2.15 -6.73
N ASN A 57 -2.86 2.96 -7.02
CA ASN A 57 -3.14 3.42 -8.37
C ASN A 57 -1.98 4.29 -8.93
N ALA A 58 -1.40 5.16 -8.10
CA ALA A 58 -0.21 5.92 -8.48
C ALA A 58 0.98 5.01 -8.81
N THR A 59 1.14 3.91 -8.07
CA THR A 59 2.17 2.89 -8.34
C THR A 59 1.90 2.17 -9.65
N LEU A 60 0.67 1.72 -9.90
CA LEU A 60 0.28 1.11 -11.18
C LEU A 60 0.61 2.03 -12.36
N HIS A 61 0.22 3.30 -12.27
CA HIS A 61 0.47 4.31 -13.30
C HIS A 61 1.98 4.52 -13.53
N ALA A 62 2.76 4.60 -12.46
CA ALA A 62 4.21 4.81 -12.56
C ALA A 62 4.91 3.64 -13.28
N PHE A 63 4.59 2.40 -12.94
CA PHE A 63 5.17 1.23 -13.63
C PHE A 63 4.65 1.05 -15.06
N THR A 64 3.36 1.33 -15.30
CA THR A 64 2.76 1.26 -16.64
C THR A 64 3.42 2.24 -17.60
N TYR A 65 3.82 3.43 -17.12
CA TYR A 65 4.59 4.39 -17.90
C TYR A 65 5.89 3.78 -18.46
N HIS A 66 6.52 2.89 -17.70
CA HIS A 66 7.75 2.16 -18.08
C HIS A 66 7.47 0.79 -18.71
N LYS A 67 6.23 0.52 -19.14
CA LYS A 67 5.81 -0.75 -19.75
C LYS A 67 6.01 -1.98 -18.85
N ILE A 68 6.01 -1.79 -17.53
CA ILE A 68 6.09 -2.86 -16.55
C ILE A 68 4.67 -3.20 -16.09
N ASP A 69 4.27 -4.46 -16.28
CA ASP A 69 2.94 -4.94 -15.91
C ASP A 69 2.82 -5.27 -14.41
N LEU A 70 1.66 -4.89 -13.86
CA LEU A 70 1.26 -5.13 -12.46
C LEU A 70 -0.16 -5.71 -12.38
N SER A 71 -0.64 -6.33 -13.47
CA SER A 71 -2.02 -6.80 -13.56
C SER A 71 -2.35 -7.88 -12.52
N ASP A 72 -1.35 -8.67 -12.12
CA ASP A 72 -1.43 -9.65 -11.04
C ASP A 72 -1.73 -9.02 -9.66
N LEU A 73 -1.40 -7.75 -9.46
CA LEU A 73 -1.61 -7.05 -8.19
C LEU A 73 -2.98 -6.35 -8.10
N HIS A 74 -3.75 -6.28 -9.19
CA HIS A 74 -5.06 -5.60 -9.19
C HIS A 74 -6.07 -6.18 -8.18
N SER A 75 -5.88 -7.44 -7.77
CA SER A 75 -6.70 -8.08 -6.73
C SER A 75 -6.41 -7.58 -5.31
N ILE A 76 -5.24 -7.01 -5.06
CA ILE A 76 -4.76 -6.66 -3.71
C ILE A 76 -5.69 -5.68 -2.98
N PRO A 77 -6.12 -4.53 -3.57
CA PRO A 77 -7.02 -3.62 -2.87
C PRO A 77 -8.35 -4.27 -2.50
N LYS A 78 -8.88 -5.12 -3.40
CA LYS A 78 -10.13 -5.84 -3.18
C LYS A 78 -10.00 -6.87 -2.04
N ASP A 79 -8.91 -7.64 -2.03
CA ASP A 79 -8.64 -8.61 -0.98
C ASP A 79 -8.44 -7.92 0.38
N LEU A 80 -7.74 -6.79 0.39
CA LEU A 80 -7.55 -5.99 1.60
C LEU A 80 -8.88 -5.47 2.13
N ARG A 81 -9.73 -4.95 1.25
CA ARG A 81 -11.06 -4.46 1.60
C ARG A 81 -11.91 -5.55 2.24
N ALA A 82 -11.94 -6.75 1.67
CA ALA A 82 -12.75 -7.84 2.20
C ALA A 82 -12.35 -8.20 3.63
N VAL A 83 -11.05 -8.23 3.94
CA VAL A 83 -10.55 -8.52 5.29
C VAL A 83 -10.86 -7.35 6.25
N LEU A 84 -10.73 -6.10 5.79
CA LEU A 84 -11.04 -4.92 6.60
C LEU A 84 -12.53 -4.81 6.90
N GLU A 85 -13.41 -5.05 5.92
CA GLU A 85 -14.87 -5.04 6.10
C GLU A 85 -15.30 -6.07 7.16
N GLN A 86 -14.69 -7.25 7.18
CA GLN A 86 -14.96 -8.26 8.21
C GLN A 86 -14.37 -7.87 9.58
N CYS A 87 -13.17 -7.30 9.61
CA CYS A 87 -12.51 -6.93 10.86
C CYS A 87 -13.22 -5.75 11.55
N LEU A 88 -13.59 -4.72 10.79
CA LEU A 88 -14.15 -3.48 11.31
C LEU A 88 -15.65 -3.59 11.63
N GLY A 89 -16.34 -4.58 11.05
CA GLY A 89 -17.72 -4.90 11.41
C GLY A 89 -17.89 -5.54 12.80
N GLU A 90 -16.80 -5.94 13.44
CA GLU A 90 -16.77 -6.48 14.80
C GLU A 90 -16.49 -5.38 15.85
N ASP A 91 -16.73 -5.68 17.13
CA ASP A 91 -16.37 -4.76 18.22
C ASP A 91 -14.84 -4.62 18.35
N PRO A 92 -14.31 -3.38 18.46
CA PRO A 92 -12.87 -3.14 18.53
C PRO A 92 -12.23 -3.82 19.75
N SER A 93 -11.45 -4.87 19.50
CA SER A 93 -10.70 -5.57 20.54
C SER A 93 -9.38 -6.16 20.03
N PRO A 94 -8.36 -6.33 20.91
CA PRO A 94 -7.11 -6.97 20.52
C PRO A 94 -7.30 -8.42 20.05
N GLN A 95 -8.34 -9.11 20.53
CA GLN A 95 -8.66 -10.47 20.15
C GLN A 95 -9.19 -10.53 18.71
N VAL A 96 -10.12 -9.64 18.35
CA VAL A 96 -10.60 -9.48 16.96
C VAL A 96 -9.43 -9.19 16.05
N LEU A 97 -8.59 -8.21 16.40
CA LEU A 97 -7.42 -7.88 15.59
C LEU A 97 -6.48 -9.09 15.41
N ALA A 98 -6.22 -9.88 16.46
CA ALA A 98 -5.37 -11.06 16.37
C ALA A 98 -5.89 -12.13 15.39
N ILE A 99 -7.22 -12.24 15.23
CA ILE A 99 -7.86 -13.17 14.29
C ILE A 99 -7.65 -12.72 12.83
N PHE A 100 -7.78 -11.42 12.55
CA PHE A 100 -7.71 -10.89 11.19
C PHE A 100 -6.29 -10.50 10.74
N MET A 101 -5.38 -10.19 11.67
CA MET A 101 -4.00 -9.79 11.37
C MET A 101 -3.20 -10.77 10.50
N PRO A 102 -3.34 -12.11 10.62
CA PRO A 102 -2.72 -13.05 9.69
C PRO A 102 -3.12 -12.81 8.23
N GLN A 103 -4.41 -12.54 7.97
CA GLN A 103 -4.93 -12.29 6.62
C GLN A 103 -4.46 -10.93 6.09
N VAL A 104 -4.51 -9.88 6.93
CA VAL A 104 -3.96 -8.55 6.57
C VAL A 104 -2.49 -8.68 6.19
N ARG A 105 -1.68 -9.34 7.03
CA ARG A 105 -0.26 -9.59 6.74
C ARG A 105 -0.07 -10.36 5.45
N GLN A 106 -0.90 -11.36 5.15
CA GLN A 106 -0.81 -12.12 3.90
C GLN A 106 -1.05 -11.23 2.67
N VAL A 107 -2.06 -10.35 2.69
CA VAL A 107 -2.33 -9.41 1.59
C VAL A 107 -1.16 -8.45 1.40
N LEU A 108 -0.65 -7.86 2.48
CA LEU A 108 0.49 -6.96 2.43
C LEU A 108 1.77 -7.65 1.94
N HIS A 109 2.04 -8.88 2.37
CA HIS A 109 3.17 -9.68 1.86
C HIS A 109 3.06 -9.96 0.35
N ARG A 110 1.85 -10.27 -0.15
CA ARG A 110 1.64 -10.46 -1.60
C ARG A 110 1.95 -9.19 -2.38
N LEU A 111 1.54 -8.03 -1.87
CA LEU A 111 1.88 -6.74 -2.47
C LEU A 111 3.40 -6.50 -2.48
N LEU A 112 4.09 -6.72 -1.36
CA LEU A 112 5.55 -6.54 -1.27
C LEU A 112 6.31 -7.47 -2.23
N ARG A 113 5.91 -8.74 -2.35
CA ARG A 113 6.50 -9.67 -3.33
C ARG A 113 6.22 -9.25 -4.76
N GLY A 114 5.02 -8.76 -5.03
CA GLY A 114 4.65 -8.15 -6.31
C GLY A 114 5.63 -7.06 -6.71
N LEU A 115 5.81 -6.07 -5.84
CA LEU A 115 6.74 -4.96 -6.10
C LEU A 115 8.20 -5.42 -6.23
N GLN A 116 8.64 -6.36 -5.39
CA GLN A 116 10.01 -6.88 -5.41
C GLN A 116 10.35 -7.60 -6.72
N SER A 117 9.45 -8.44 -7.22
CA SER A 117 9.67 -9.15 -8.49
C SER A 117 9.75 -8.22 -9.70
N ARG A 118 9.32 -6.95 -9.57
CA ARG A 118 9.48 -5.91 -10.61
C ARG A 118 10.72 -5.03 -10.40
N GLN A 119 11.51 -5.26 -9.34
CA GLN A 119 12.76 -4.52 -9.11
C GLN A 119 13.74 -4.72 -10.26
N ASP A 120 13.91 -5.95 -10.75
CA ASP A 120 14.86 -6.22 -11.83
C ASP A 120 14.39 -5.62 -13.16
N ALA A 121 13.08 -5.67 -13.45
CA ALA A 121 12.49 -4.99 -14.59
C ALA A 121 12.69 -3.46 -14.51
N TRP A 122 12.52 -2.89 -13.33
CA TRP A 122 12.77 -1.46 -13.09
C TRP A 122 14.26 -1.08 -13.22
N ARG A 123 15.17 -1.92 -12.73
CA ARG A 123 16.62 -1.74 -12.93
C ARG A 123 17.00 -1.80 -14.41
N ALA A 124 16.38 -2.70 -15.18
CA ALA A 124 16.65 -2.87 -16.60
C ALA A 124 16.31 -1.62 -17.44
N VAL A 125 15.32 -0.83 -17.01
CA VAL A 125 14.95 0.44 -17.66
C VAL A 125 15.74 1.66 -17.14
N GLY A 126 16.81 1.43 -16.36
CA GLY A 126 17.67 2.48 -15.81
C GLY A 126 17.21 3.07 -14.48
N GLY A 127 16.21 2.48 -13.84
CA GLY A 127 15.67 2.92 -12.57
C GLY A 127 16.50 2.49 -11.36
N GLN A 128 16.77 3.43 -10.44
CA GLN A 128 17.30 3.10 -9.11
C GLN A 128 16.13 3.02 -8.12
N MET A 129 15.80 1.80 -7.67
CA MET A 129 14.77 1.62 -6.65
C MET A 129 15.36 1.85 -5.25
N PRO A 130 14.68 2.58 -4.34
CA PRO A 130 15.04 2.54 -2.94
C PRO A 130 14.91 1.09 -2.48
N MET A 131 15.97 0.60 -1.82
CA MET A 131 16.01 -0.73 -1.25
C MET A 131 14.75 -0.91 -0.38
N ILE A 132 13.92 -1.92 -0.69
CA ILE A 132 12.76 -2.26 0.15
C ILE A 132 13.30 -3.24 1.19
N PRO A 133 13.58 -2.81 2.44
CA PRO A 133 13.94 -3.75 3.48
C PRO A 133 12.73 -4.64 3.75
N ILE A 134 12.86 -5.94 3.49
CA ILE A 134 11.96 -6.94 4.05
C ILE A 134 12.31 -6.98 5.53
N ASP A 135 11.44 -6.48 6.40
CA ASP A 135 11.60 -6.79 7.82
C ASP A 135 11.27 -8.28 7.99
N PRO A 136 12.22 -9.13 8.42
CA PRO A 136 11.99 -10.56 8.50
C PRO A 136 11.35 -10.99 9.84
N ARG A 137 10.65 -10.09 10.54
CA ARG A 137 10.17 -10.34 11.91
C ARG A 137 8.65 -10.47 12.02
#